data_AF-A0A1W9G569-F1
#
_entry.id   AF-A0A1W9G569-F1
#
_cell.length_a   1.000
_cell.length_b   1.000
_cell.length_c   1.000
_cell.angle_alpha   90.00
_cell.angle_beta   90.00
_cell.angle_gamma   90.00
#
_symmetry.space_group_name_H-M   'P 1'
#
loop_
_entity.id
_entity.type
_entity.pdbx_description
1 polymer ?
#
loop_
_entity_poly.entity_id
_entity_poly.type
_entity_poly.pdbx_seq_one_letter_code
_entity_poly.pdbx_strand_id
1 'polypeptide(L)'
;MKTEKRGVILVGHGGIPKGCPQELVTKLKRLEAQRRAAKLPPSAEELDLDTKIRQWPRTAETDPYQAGLETVAARLRPQLDGALFAVAYNEFCAPTLEASVESLIKQGATHITVTTTMFTPGGSHSEVEIPEILDHLRPKYPDVTLRYAWPFDLELVANTLAEQIRRFS
;
A
#
# COMPACT_ATOMS: atom_id res chain seq x y z
N MET A 1 -29.38 13.61 -2.78
CA MET A 1 -28.32 12.87 -2.06
C MET A 1 -27.23 12.57 -3.08
N LYS A 2 -25.97 12.95 -2.82
CA LYS A 2 -24.86 12.50 -3.68
C LYS A 2 -24.80 10.97 -3.57
N THR A 3 -24.89 10.25 -4.68
CA THR A 3 -24.79 8.80 -4.70
C THR A 3 -23.44 8.39 -4.10
N GLU A 4 -23.49 7.51 -3.09
CA GLU A 4 -22.29 6.95 -2.49
C GLU A 4 -21.53 6.13 -3.52
N LYS A 5 -20.27 6.49 -3.80
CA LYS A 5 -19.40 5.74 -4.70
C LYS A 5 -18.25 5.17 -3.89
N ARG A 6 -18.27 3.84 -3.73
CA ARG A 6 -17.30 3.09 -2.94
C ARG A 6 -15.99 2.89 -3.69
N GLY A 7 -14.89 3.02 -2.97
CA GLY A 7 -13.53 2.71 -3.38
C GLY A 7 -12.86 1.77 -2.39
N VAL A 8 -11.99 0.88 -2.87
CA VAL A 8 -11.18 -0.01 -2.05
C VAL A 8 -9.73 0.06 -2.50
N ILE A 9 -8.81 0.16 -1.53
CA ILE A 9 -7.37 0.14 -1.79
C ILE A 9 -6.75 -1.04 -1.04
N LEU A 10 -6.06 -1.92 -1.77
CA LEU A 10 -5.25 -2.99 -1.20
C LEU A 10 -3.78 -2.53 -1.10
N VAL A 11 -3.25 -2.46 0.12
CA VAL A 11 -1.86 -2.04 0.38
C VAL A 11 -0.97 -3.25 0.65
N GLY A 12 0.16 -3.33 -0.05
CA GLY A 12 1.26 -4.25 0.29
C GLY A 12 2.57 -3.48 0.56
N HIS A 13 3.62 -4.18 0.97
CA HIS A 13 4.92 -3.54 1.23
C HIS A 13 5.52 -2.94 -0.05
N GLY A 14 5.82 -3.79 -1.02
CA GLY A 14 6.58 -3.44 -2.23
C GLY A 14 8.00 -4.00 -2.18
N GLY A 15 8.44 -4.57 -3.30
CA GLY A 15 9.78 -5.15 -3.42
C GLY A 15 10.78 -4.16 -4.02
N ILE A 16 12.08 -4.47 -3.94
CA ILE A 16 13.07 -3.86 -4.82
C ILE A 16 13.17 -4.75 -6.07
N PRO A 17 12.86 -4.24 -7.28
CA PRO A 17 12.92 -5.08 -8.48
C PRO A 17 14.36 -5.45 -8.81
N LYS A 18 14.56 -6.68 -9.30
CA LYS A 18 15.87 -7.13 -9.81
C LYS A 18 16.35 -6.18 -10.92
N GLY A 19 17.64 -5.86 -10.87
CA GLY A 19 18.26 -4.90 -11.79
C GLY A 19 18.18 -3.45 -11.32
N CYS A 20 17.45 -3.13 -10.23
CA CYS A 20 17.57 -1.84 -9.58
C CYS A 20 18.98 -1.68 -8.96
N PRO A 21 19.74 -0.62 -9.29
CA PRO A 21 21.09 -0.42 -8.77
C PRO A 21 21.10 -0.34 -7.24
N GLN A 22 21.87 -1.22 -6.60
CA GLN A 22 21.96 -1.32 -5.15
C GLN A 22 22.44 -0.01 -4.50
N GLU A 23 23.25 0.77 -5.20
CA GLU A 23 23.72 2.08 -4.77
C GLU A 23 22.57 3.08 -4.56
N LEU A 24 21.53 3.04 -5.41
CA LEU A 24 20.37 3.91 -5.28
C LEU A 24 19.57 3.56 -4.03
N VAL A 25 19.30 2.27 -3.82
CA VAL A 25 18.59 1.77 -2.62
C VAL A 25 19.37 2.11 -1.36
N THR A 26 20.69 1.88 -1.36
CA THR A 26 21.55 2.15 -0.22
C THR A 26 21.58 3.64 0.12
N LYS A 27 21.65 4.49 -0.91
CA LYS A 27 21.59 5.94 -0.75
C LYS A 27 20.23 6.40 -0.20
N LEU A 28 19.12 5.83 -0.70
CA LEU A 28 17.78 6.14 -0.20
C LEU A 28 17.67 5.81 1.30
N LYS A 29 17.99 4.57 1.68
CA LYS A 29 17.93 4.12 3.08
C LYS A 29 18.77 4.98 4.02
N ARG A 30 19.93 5.45 3.54
CA ARG A 30 20.79 6.37 4.29
C ARG A 30 20.10 7.72 4.51
N LEU A 31 19.50 8.30 3.48
CA LEU A 31 18.77 9.57 3.57
C LEU A 31 17.56 9.44 4.51
N GLU A 32 16.78 8.38 4.39
CA GLU A 32 15.63 8.11 5.28
C GLU A 32 16.06 7.97 6.74
N ALA A 33 17.15 7.24 6.99
CA ALA A 33 17.69 7.07 8.34
C ALA A 33 18.15 8.40 8.95
N GLN A 34 18.88 9.22 8.17
CA GLN A 34 19.32 10.56 8.60
C GLN A 34 18.12 11.47 8.89
N ARG A 35 17.12 11.47 8.01
CA ARG A 35 15.88 12.22 8.19
C ARG A 35 15.14 11.82 9.46
N ARG A 36 14.93 10.52 9.67
CA ARG A 36 14.21 9.98 10.85
C ARG A 36 14.94 10.35 12.14
N ALA A 37 16.28 10.24 12.16
CA ALA A 37 17.10 10.65 13.29
C ALA A 37 16.99 12.16 13.58
N ALA A 38 16.92 12.98 12.54
CA ALA A 38 16.81 14.43 12.65
C ALA A 38 15.37 14.96 12.83
N LYS A 39 14.34 14.10 12.69
CA LYS A 39 12.91 14.47 12.67
C LYS A 39 12.58 15.58 11.66
N LEU A 40 13.23 15.52 10.49
CA LEU A 40 13.04 16.48 9.40
C LEU A 40 12.04 15.95 8.36
N PRO A 41 11.45 16.82 7.52
CA PRO A 41 10.76 16.38 6.32
C PRO A 41 11.72 15.78 5.28
N PRO A 42 11.23 14.96 4.33
CA PRO A 42 12.01 14.46 3.20
C PRO A 42 12.67 15.58 2.39
N SER A 43 13.94 15.37 2.03
CA SER A 43 14.63 16.28 1.10
C SER A 43 14.16 16.04 -0.34
N ALA A 44 14.36 17.02 -1.23
CA ALA A 44 14.07 16.84 -2.65
C ALA A 44 14.85 15.65 -3.25
N GLU A 45 16.12 15.48 -2.85
CA GLU A 45 16.95 14.35 -3.28
C GLU A 45 16.39 13.00 -2.82
N GLU A 46 15.88 12.91 -1.59
CA GLU A 46 15.24 11.71 -1.06
C GLU A 46 13.98 11.37 -1.87
N LEU A 47 13.11 12.35 -2.13
CA LEU A 47 11.87 12.18 -2.88
C LEU A 47 12.11 11.77 -4.34
N ASP A 48 13.10 12.39 -5.00
CA ASP A 48 13.48 12.05 -6.37
C ASP A 48 14.02 10.62 -6.46
N LEU A 49 14.82 10.22 -5.47
CA LEU A 49 15.41 8.89 -5.42
C LEU A 49 14.36 7.81 -5.12
N ASP A 50 13.46 8.05 -4.17
CA ASP A 50 12.32 7.18 -3.88
C ASP A 50 11.44 7.02 -5.12
N THR A 51 11.08 8.12 -5.77
CA THR A 51 10.30 8.11 -7.03
C THR A 51 10.99 7.26 -8.11
N LYS A 52 12.30 7.45 -8.29
CA LYS A 52 13.10 6.68 -9.26
C LYS A 52 13.09 5.18 -8.97
N ILE A 53 13.19 4.78 -7.70
CA ILE A 53 13.16 3.36 -7.32
C ILE A 53 11.75 2.79 -7.50
N ARG A 54 10.71 3.51 -7.08
CA ARG A 54 9.31 3.09 -7.24
C ARG A 54 8.91 2.87 -8.69
N GLN A 55 9.40 3.73 -9.59
CA GLN A 55 9.16 3.69 -11.03
C GLN A 55 10.15 2.80 -11.80
N TRP A 56 11.09 2.14 -11.12
CA TRP A 56 12.05 1.27 -11.79
C TRP A 56 11.33 0.18 -12.59
N PRO A 57 11.75 -0.16 -13.82
CA PRO A 57 11.08 -1.18 -14.63
C PRO A 57 10.96 -2.52 -13.92
N ARG A 58 9.78 -3.13 -13.99
CA ARG A 58 9.44 -4.38 -13.28
C ARG A 58 8.70 -5.31 -14.23
N THR A 59 8.92 -6.61 -14.06
CA THR A 59 8.13 -7.71 -14.64
C THR A 59 7.85 -8.72 -13.53
N ALA A 60 7.04 -9.75 -13.80
CA ALA A 60 6.81 -10.81 -12.81
C ALA A 60 8.10 -11.55 -12.41
N GLU A 61 9.11 -11.58 -13.29
CA GLU A 61 10.40 -12.22 -13.04
C GLU A 61 11.34 -11.34 -12.22
N THR A 62 11.31 -10.01 -12.45
CA THR A 62 12.17 -9.06 -11.74
C THR A 62 11.56 -8.60 -10.43
N ASP A 63 10.24 -8.62 -10.29
CA ASP A 63 9.53 -8.36 -9.04
C ASP A 63 8.34 -9.32 -8.83
N PRO A 64 8.63 -10.56 -8.38
CA PRO A 64 7.58 -11.53 -8.09
C PRO A 64 6.71 -11.11 -6.89
N TYR A 65 7.17 -10.21 -6.03
CA TYR A 65 6.39 -9.74 -4.90
C TYR A 65 5.24 -8.85 -5.36
N GLN A 66 5.55 -7.87 -6.23
CA GLN A 66 4.54 -7.03 -6.88
C GLN A 66 3.56 -7.87 -7.69
N ALA A 67 4.05 -8.79 -8.53
CA ALA A 67 3.19 -9.68 -9.31
C ALA A 67 2.29 -10.56 -8.44
N GLY A 68 2.80 -11.04 -7.29
CA GLY A 68 2.02 -11.79 -6.32
C GLY A 68 0.88 -10.96 -5.71
N LEU A 69 1.16 -9.73 -5.30
CA LEU A 69 0.13 -8.82 -4.77
C LEU A 69 -0.92 -8.49 -5.83
N GLU A 70 -0.51 -8.17 -7.06
CA GLU A 70 -1.43 -7.92 -8.18
C GLU A 70 -2.32 -9.13 -8.47
N THR A 71 -1.79 -10.35 -8.30
CA THR A 71 -2.60 -11.57 -8.45
C THR A 71 -3.66 -11.66 -7.36
N VAL A 72 -3.31 -11.39 -6.10
CA VAL A 72 -4.29 -11.31 -5.00
C VAL A 72 -5.33 -10.23 -5.29
N ALA A 73 -4.88 -9.06 -5.74
CA ALA A 73 -5.72 -7.93 -6.09
C ALA A 73 -6.74 -8.29 -7.20
N ALA A 74 -6.30 -9.00 -8.24
CA ALA A 74 -7.15 -9.49 -9.31
C ALA A 74 -8.21 -10.50 -8.84
N ARG A 75 -7.91 -11.30 -7.80
CA ARG A 75 -8.89 -12.22 -7.18
C ARG A 75 -9.82 -11.53 -6.19
N LEU A 76 -9.38 -10.46 -5.53
CA LEU A 76 -10.18 -9.69 -4.59
C LEU A 76 -11.20 -8.80 -5.32
N ARG A 77 -10.77 -8.09 -6.37
CA ARG A 77 -11.60 -7.12 -7.11
C ARG A 77 -13.02 -7.59 -7.48
N PRO A 78 -13.25 -8.81 -8.04
CA PRO A 78 -14.60 -9.25 -8.38
C PRO A 78 -15.51 -9.49 -7.17
N GLN A 79 -14.97 -9.54 -5.96
CA GLN A 79 -15.71 -9.75 -4.71
C GLN A 79 -16.19 -8.43 -4.05
N LEU A 80 -15.98 -7.29 -4.72
CA LEU A 80 -16.21 -5.95 -4.14
C LEU A 80 -17.44 -5.23 -4.70
N ASP A 81 -18.41 -5.96 -5.26
CA ASP A 81 -19.71 -5.44 -5.72
C ASP A 81 -19.63 -4.18 -6.61
N GLY A 82 -18.64 -4.14 -7.51
CA GLY A 82 -18.45 -3.02 -8.45
C GLY A 82 -17.81 -1.76 -7.84
N ALA A 83 -17.26 -1.83 -6.61
CA ALA A 83 -16.47 -0.74 -6.06
C ALA A 83 -15.28 -0.37 -6.96
N LEU A 84 -14.91 0.91 -6.97
CA LEU A 84 -13.64 1.34 -7.56
C LEU A 84 -12.50 0.67 -6.79
N PHE A 85 -11.43 0.28 -7.47
CA PHE A 85 -10.37 -0.52 -6.87
C PHE A 85 -9.00 -0.04 -7.30
N ALA A 86 -8.07 0.04 -6.35
CA ALA A 86 -6.67 0.33 -6.60
C ALA A 86 -5.77 -0.53 -5.69
N VAL A 87 -4.51 -0.69 -6.10
CA VAL A 87 -3.43 -1.21 -5.26
C VAL A 87 -2.58 -0.05 -4.78
N ALA A 88 -1.83 -0.23 -3.71
CA ALA A 88 -0.80 0.72 -3.27
C ALA A 88 0.35 -0.02 -2.57
N TYR A 89 1.50 0.63 -2.51
CA TYR A 89 2.71 0.06 -1.94
C TYR A 89 3.35 1.01 -0.93
N ASN A 90 3.73 0.49 0.24
CA ASN A 90 4.38 1.26 1.30
C ASN A 90 5.77 1.77 0.86
N GLU A 91 6.56 0.93 0.18
CA GLU A 91 7.96 1.19 -0.14
C GLU A 91 8.34 0.64 -1.52
N PHE A 92 9.36 1.25 -2.15
CA PHE A 92 10.05 0.76 -3.37
C PHE A 92 9.21 0.46 -4.62
N CYS A 93 7.88 0.58 -4.55
CA CYS A 93 6.94 0.31 -5.62
C CYS A 93 5.92 1.43 -5.74
N ALA A 94 5.43 1.62 -6.96
CA ALA A 94 4.35 2.54 -7.29
C ALA A 94 3.08 1.74 -7.63
N PRO A 95 1.89 2.30 -7.40
CA PRO A 95 1.61 3.62 -6.82
C PRO A 95 1.73 3.66 -5.29
N THR A 96 1.90 4.86 -4.71
CA THR A 96 1.80 5.08 -3.25
C THR A 96 0.35 5.11 -2.80
N LEU A 97 0.10 5.07 -1.48
CA LEU A 97 -1.25 5.16 -0.93
C LEU A 97 -1.93 6.50 -1.28
N GLU A 98 -1.20 7.61 -1.20
CA GLU A 98 -1.68 8.95 -1.58
C GLU A 98 -2.10 8.98 -3.05
N ALA A 99 -1.24 8.48 -3.95
CA ALA A 99 -1.54 8.44 -5.37
C ALA A 99 -2.78 7.59 -5.69
N SER A 100 -2.95 6.46 -4.99
CA SER A 100 -4.11 5.59 -5.16
C SER A 100 -5.39 6.21 -4.60
N VAL A 101 -5.34 6.88 -3.45
CA VAL A 101 -6.47 7.65 -2.90
C VAL A 101 -6.88 8.74 -3.88
N GLU A 102 -5.94 9.55 -4.36
CA GLU A 102 -6.20 10.61 -5.33
C GLU A 102 -6.80 10.07 -6.63
N SER A 103 -6.32 8.94 -7.13
CA SER A 103 -6.85 8.27 -8.32
C SER A 103 -8.31 7.85 -8.13
N LEU A 104 -8.66 7.27 -6.99
CA LEU A 104 -10.05 6.87 -6.71
C LEU A 104 -10.97 8.09 -6.54
N ILE A 105 -10.49 9.16 -5.89
CA ILE A 105 -11.23 10.42 -5.75
C ILE A 105 -11.50 11.05 -7.12
N LYS A 106 -10.51 11.08 -8.03
CA LYS A 106 -10.68 11.56 -9.42
C LYS A 106 -11.71 10.75 -10.19
N GLN A 107 -11.85 9.46 -9.89
CA GLN A 107 -12.89 8.59 -10.45
C GLN A 107 -14.26 8.77 -9.77
N GLY A 108 -14.37 9.65 -8.77
CA GLY A 108 -15.59 10.02 -8.08
C GLY A 108 -15.88 9.24 -6.80
N ALA A 109 -14.90 8.49 -6.24
CA ALA A 109 -15.08 7.83 -4.96
C ALA A 109 -15.36 8.85 -3.84
N THR A 110 -16.38 8.60 -3.04
CA THR A 110 -16.72 9.40 -1.85
C THR A 110 -16.48 8.63 -0.55
N HIS A 111 -16.31 7.31 -0.63
CA HIS A 111 -16.05 6.43 0.51
C HIS A 111 -14.96 5.43 0.12
N ILE A 112 -13.75 5.57 0.67
CA ILE A 112 -12.61 4.72 0.37
C ILE A 112 -12.25 3.90 1.60
N THR A 113 -12.27 2.59 1.47
CA THR A 113 -11.74 1.65 2.47
C THR A 113 -10.37 1.17 2.05
N VAL A 114 -9.38 1.42 2.91
CA VAL A 114 -8.01 0.91 2.77
C VAL A 114 -7.88 -0.36 3.59
N THR A 115 -7.24 -1.39 3.04
CA THR A 115 -6.88 -2.62 3.75
C THR A 115 -5.48 -3.06 3.32
N THR A 116 -4.92 -4.08 3.95
CA THR A 116 -3.54 -4.52 3.70
C THR A 116 -3.36 -6.02 3.74
N THR A 117 -2.31 -6.55 3.10
CA THR A 117 -1.86 -7.94 3.25
C THR A 117 -1.03 -8.20 4.52
N MET A 118 -0.78 -7.17 5.33
CA MET A 118 -0.10 -7.26 6.62
C MET A 118 -1.08 -7.72 7.72
N PHE A 119 -1.32 -9.03 7.79
CA PHE A 119 -2.38 -9.62 8.62
C PHE A 119 -2.11 -9.58 10.13
N THR A 120 -0.85 -9.52 10.54
CA THR A 120 -0.44 -9.60 11.95
C THR A 120 -0.05 -8.23 12.51
N PRO A 121 -0.43 -7.91 13.76
CA PRO A 121 0.11 -6.77 14.49
C PRO A 121 1.63 -6.85 14.70
N GLY A 122 2.25 -5.72 15.05
CA GLY A 122 3.67 -5.53 15.33
C GLY A 122 4.50 -4.94 14.19
N GLY A 123 3.88 -4.64 13.03
CA GLY A 123 4.54 -4.05 11.87
C GLY A 123 4.32 -2.54 11.74
N SER A 124 5.40 -1.77 11.55
CA SER A 124 5.31 -0.29 11.45
C SER A 124 4.46 0.20 10.29
N HIS A 125 4.51 -0.50 9.15
CA HIS A 125 3.76 -0.12 7.95
C HIS A 125 2.25 -0.13 8.18
N SER A 126 1.72 -1.21 8.79
CA SER A 126 0.28 -1.34 9.04
C SER A 126 -0.19 -0.55 10.25
N GLU A 127 0.63 -0.44 11.31
CA GLU A 127 0.25 0.19 12.57
C GLU A 127 0.44 1.70 12.62
N VAL A 128 1.44 2.22 11.89
CA VAL A 128 1.87 3.60 12.01
C VAL A 128 1.75 4.31 10.67
N GLU A 129 2.42 3.81 9.64
CA GLU A 129 2.56 4.55 8.39
C GLU A 129 1.23 4.72 7.62
N ILE A 130 0.44 3.65 7.45
CA ILE A 130 -0.86 3.75 6.76
C ILE A 130 -1.81 4.71 7.51
N PRO A 131 -2.03 4.56 8.84
CA PRO A 131 -2.82 5.53 9.61
C PRO A 131 -2.33 6.97 9.47
N GLU A 132 -1.02 7.22 9.59
CA GLU A 132 -0.45 8.55 9.45
C GLU A 132 -0.73 9.15 8.07
N ILE A 133 -0.52 8.40 6.99
CA ILE A 133 -0.82 8.86 5.63
C ILE A 133 -2.30 9.24 5.51
N LEU A 134 -3.21 8.41 6.03
CA LEU A 134 -4.63 8.71 6.01
C LEU A 134 -4.97 9.95 6.85
N ASP A 135 -4.32 10.15 8.00
CA ASP A 135 -4.51 11.34 8.85
C ASP A 135 -4.11 12.61 8.10
N HIS A 136 -3.05 12.57 7.28
CA HIS A 136 -2.65 13.69 6.43
C HIS A 136 -3.58 13.92 5.24
N LEU A 137 -4.26 12.89 4.73
CA LEU A 137 -5.17 12.99 3.59
C LEU A 137 -6.58 13.46 3.97
N ARG A 138 -7.09 13.09 5.15
CA ARG A 138 -8.44 13.48 5.62
C ARG A 138 -8.70 15.01 5.55
N PRO A 139 -7.82 15.90 6.03
CA PRO A 139 -8.07 17.35 5.94
C PRO A 139 -7.99 17.88 4.49
N LYS A 140 -7.30 17.18 3.58
CA LYS A 140 -7.23 17.56 2.15
C LYS A 140 -8.51 17.20 1.40
N TYR A 141 -9.24 16.20 1.87
CA TYR A 141 -10.46 15.67 1.24
C TYR A 141 -11.62 15.54 2.24
N PRO A 142 -12.14 16.66 2.79
CA PRO A 142 -13.16 16.62 3.85
C PRO A 142 -14.49 15.98 3.40
N ASP A 143 -14.75 15.96 2.09
CA ASP A 143 -15.95 15.36 1.49
C ASP A 143 -15.81 13.85 1.20
N VAL A 144 -14.65 13.25 1.51
CA VAL A 144 -14.34 11.84 1.23
C VAL A 144 -14.12 11.10 2.54
N THR A 145 -14.92 10.06 2.79
CA THR A 145 -14.74 9.18 3.95
C THR A 145 -13.57 8.23 3.70
N LEU A 146 -12.48 8.38 4.46
CA LEU A 146 -11.35 7.45 4.46
C LEU A 146 -11.42 6.51 5.68
N ARG A 147 -11.58 5.21 5.43
CA ARG A 147 -11.59 4.16 6.47
C ARG A 147 -10.39 3.24 6.30
N TYR A 148 -9.83 2.80 7.42
CA TYR A 148 -8.80 1.78 7.44
C TYR A 148 -9.35 0.51 8.08
N ALA A 149 -9.44 -0.57 7.30
CA ALA A 149 -9.92 -1.87 7.73
C ALA A 149 -8.77 -2.70 8.32
N TRP A 150 -8.34 -2.29 9.51
CA TRP A 150 -7.27 -2.89 10.31
C TRP A 150 -7.48 -2.52 11.79
N PRO A 151 -7.12 -3.36 12.78
CA PRO A 151 -6.49 -4.68 12.66
C PRO A 151 -7.44 -5.76 12.14
N PHE A 152 -6.87 -6.87 11.67
CA PHE A 152 -7.63 -8.06 11.29
C PHE A 152 -8.05 -8.87 12.52
N ASP A 153 -9.19 -9.53 12.41
CA ASP A 153 -9.58 -10.58 13.37
C ASP A 153 -8.59 -11.76 13.26
N LEU A 154 -7.87 -12.03 14.35
CA LEU A 154 -6.83 -13.05 14.37
C LEU A 154 -7.40 -14.47 14.25
N GLU A 155 -8.66 -14.71 14.61
CA GLU A 155 -9.31 -16.00 14.38
C GLU A 155 -9.52 -16.24 12.88
N LEU A 156 -9.86 -15.22 12.09
CA LEU A 156 -9.98 -15.34 10.64
C LEU A 156 -8.61 -15.63 9.99
N VAL A 157 -7.55 -15.00 10.49
CA VAL A 157 -6.18 -15.27 10.04
C VAL A 157 -5.78 -16.71 10.37
N ALA A 158 -5.99 -17.16 11.62
CA ALA A 158 -5.68 -18.51 12.05
C ALA A 158 -6.46 -19.56 11.25
N ASN A 159 -7.75 -19.32 10.99
CA ASN A 159 -8.60 -20.20 10.19
C ASN A 159 -8.12 -20.31 8.74
N THR A 160 -7.66 -19.21 8.14
CA THR A 160 -7.06 -19.22 6.79
C THR A 160 -5.80 -20.08 6.75
N LEU A 161 -4.93 -19.98 7.76
CA LEU A 161 -3.73 -20.80 7.88
C LEU A 161 -4.07 -22.28 8.12
N ALA A 162 -5.07 -22.57 8.95
CA ALA A 162 -5.52 -23.92 9.24
C ALA A 162 -6.09 -24.62 8.00
N GLU A 163 -6.90 -23.91 7.19
CA GLU A 163 -7.37 -24.43 5.89
C GLU A 163 -6.20 -24.75 4.97
N GLN A 164 -5.20 -23.87 4.90
CA GLN A 164 -4.04 -24.11 4.05
C GLN A 164 -3.22 -25.32 4.53
N ILE A 165 -3.00 -25.50 5.82
CA ILE A 165 -2.29 -26.68 6.36
C ILE A 165 -3.04 -27.97 5.99
N ARG A 166 -4.38 -27.98 6.13
CA ARG A 166 -5.22 -29.14 5.78
C ARG A 166 -5.13 -29.54 4.31
N ARG A 167 -4.86 -28.60 3.39
CA ARG A 167 -4.69 -28.92 1.95
C ARG A 167 -3.39 -29.64 1.61
N PHE A 168 -2.43 -29.65 2.53
CA PHE A 168 -1.10 -30.26 2.37
C PHE A 168 -0.83 -31.37 3.37
N SER A 169 -1.84 -31.74 4.17
CA SER A 169 -1.84 -32.87 5.09
C SER A 169 -2.64 -34.02 4.49
#